data_AF-A0A7X4EX31-F1
#
_entry.id   AF-A0A7X4EX31-F1
#
_cell.length_a   1.000
_cell.length_b   1.000
_cell.length_c   1.000
_cell.angle_alpha   90.00
_cell.angle_beta   90.00
_cell.angle_gamma   90.00
#
_symmetry.space_group_name_H-M   'P 1'
#
loop_
_entity.id
_entity.type
_entity.pdbx_description
1 polymer ?
#
loop_
_entity_poly.entity_id
_entity_poly.type
_entity_poly.pdbx_seq_one_letter_code
_entity_poly.pdbx_strand_id
1 'polypeptide(L)'
;MTSTLKRTRSYTAEELVTQTGFDRRTIAYYIQQGLLPRVGRRGPRTRYPGYVRDRLLFIRSVREAEEAGEVEPMSLSDLRELFEQTHPELIARVADQRLSAADALQALAEPGNVRSDRSPESRHLARERAFRSRASARRSVPNLEAGSGRDTGEDQWIEPDEAEGPGRSAESIEADEPHEAAYLAGMSPEFAAGSPGVSESRQPPVAPPPPEERDPTPPEGLAAALSEELSELQFRAQDRQRRKPGLTERWMRVKISPDIALSVRWITDEDAPLLDSAGRRLRRLIGRQGNRRNR
;
A
#
# COMPACT_ATOMS: atom_id res chain seq x y z
N MET A 1 28.17 3.13 -12.75
CA MET A 1 28.46 1.70 -12.97
C MET A 1 27.21 0.88 -12.65
N THR A 2 26.16 1.04 -13.45
CA THR A 2 24.86 0.34 -13.35
C THR A 2 24.57 -0.22 -14.75
N SER A 3 25.43 -1.12 -15.19
CA SER A 3 25.32 -1.79 -16.49
C SER A 3 25.85 -3.20 -16.34
N THR A 4 25.05 -4.05 -15.71
CA THR A 4 25.24 -5.49 -15.73
C THR A 4 24.02 -6.12 -16.40
N LEU A 5 23.99 -5.87 -17.72
CA LEU A 5 23.61 -6.76 -18.81
C LEU A 5 22.59 -7.89 -18.61
N LYS A 6 21.60 -7.87 -19.53
CA LYS A 6 20.93 -9.00 -20.24
C LYS A 6 19.95 -9.86 -19.42
N ARG A 7 18.70 -10.08 -19.85
CA ARG A 7 18.17 -10.21 -21.23
C ARG A 7 17.10 -9.17 -21.54
N THR A 8 17.24 -8.46 -22.66
CA THR A 8 16.17 -7.65 -23.29
C THR A 8 15.11 -8.55 -23.95
N ARG A 9 14.74 -9.66 -23.30
CA ARG A 9 13.60 -10.45 -23.73
C ARG A 9 12.38 -9.79 -23.10
N SER A 10 11.50 -9.32 -23.96
CA SER A 10 10.17 -8.88 -23.55
C SER A 10 9.18 -10.03 -23.74
N TYR A 11 8.28 -10.20 -22.78
CA TYR A 11 7.25 -11.22 -22.81
C TYR A 11 5.87 -10.61 -22.99
N THR A 12 4.96 -11.30 -23.65
CA THR A 12 3.52 -10.95 -23.65
C THR A 12 2.86 -11.47 -22.38
N ALA A 13 1.63 -11.02 -22.09
CA ALA A 13 0.86 -11.58 -20.98
C ALA A 13 0.63 -13.09 -21.14
N GLU A 14 0.44 -13.57 -22.37
CA GLU A 14 0.26 -15.00 -22.68
C GLU A 14 1.53 -15.79 -22.40
N GLU A 15 2.67 -15.29 -22.85
CA GLU A 15 3.96 -15.94 -22.60
C GLU A 15 4.29 -16.01 -21.10
N LEU A 16 3.94 -14.97 -20.34
CA LEU A 16 4.07 -15.00 -18.88
C LEU A 16 3.17 -16.08 -18.27
N VAL A 17 1.92 -16.20 -18.70
CA VAL A 17 1.00 -17.25 -18.21
C VAL A 17 1.58 -18.63 -18.52
N THR A 18 1.99 -18.88 -19.76
CA THR A 18 2.54 -20.17 -20.18
C THR A 18 3.82 -20.54 -19.43
N GLN A 19 4.72 -19.58 -19.22
CA GLN A 19 6.03 -19.87 -18.61
C GLN A 19 5.98 -19.94 -17.09
N THR A 20 5.11 -19.19 -16.44
CA THR A 20 5.08 -19.09 -14.98
C THR A 20 3.99 -19.96 -14.35
N GLY A 21 2.89 -20.20 -15.08
CA GLY A 21 1.71 -20.90 -14.58
C GLY A 21 0.69 -19.99 -13.89
N PHE A 22 0.99 -18.70 -13.70
CA PHE A 22 0.01 -17.75 -13.17
C PHE A 22 -1.00 -17.33 -14.22
N ASP A 23 -2.27 -17.26 -13.86
CA ASP A 23 -3.30 -16.72 -14.74
C ASP A 23 -3.14 -15.20 -14.96
N ARG A 24 -3.80 -14.66 -16.00
CA ARG A 24 -3.71 -13.23 -16.34
C ARG A 24 -4.24 -12.31 -15.25
N ARG A 25 -5.28 -12.73 -14.51
CA ARG A 25 -5.90 -11.93 -13.45
C ARG A 25 -4.96 -11.83 -12.24
N THR A 26 -4.27 -12.91 -11.90
CA THR A 26 -3.27 -12.96 -10.84
C THR A 26 -2.07 -12.06 -11.17
N ILE A 27 -1.56 -12.10 -12.41
CA ILE A 27 -0.50 -11.19 -12.86
C ILE A 27 -0.98 -9.73 -12.76
N ALA A 28 -2.20 -9.42 -13.22
CA ALA A 28 -2.77 -8.08 -13.13
C ALA A 28 -2.91 -7.62 -11.67
N TYR A 29 -3.36 -8.50 -10.78
CA TYR A 29 -3.47 -8.24 -9.35
C TYR A 29 -2.11 -7.93 -8.72
N TYR A 30 -1.05 -8.70 -9.02
CA TYR A 30 0.30 -8.41 -8.52
C TYR A 30 0.86 -7.08 -9.02
N ILE A 31 0.51 -6.66 -10.24
CA ILE A 31 0.86 -5.31 -10.74
C ILE A 31 0.08 -4.22 -9.98
N GLN A 32 -1.20 -4.46 -9.67
CA GLN A 32 -2.03 -3.50 -8.91
C GLN A 32 -1.52 -3.32 -7.48
N GLN A 33 -1.11 -4.41 -6.82
CA GLN A 33 -0.53 -4.40 -5.48
C GLN A 33 0.91 -3.84 -5.43
N GLY A 34 1.51 -3.53 -6.59
CA GLY A 34 2.87 -2.99 -6.68
C GLY A 34 3.97 -4.03 -6.45
N LEU A 35 3.64 -5.32 -6.44
CA LEU A 35 4.61 -6.41 -6.35
C LEU A 35 5.43 -6.54 -7.64
N LEU A 36 4.74 -6.33 -8.77
CA LEU A 36 5.35 -6.26 -10.09
C LEU A 36 5.37 -4.80 -10.58
N PRO A 37 6.37 -4.43 -11.39
CA PRO A 37 6.46 -3.10 -11.98
C PRO A 37 5.27 -2.84 -12.90
N ARG A 38 4.79 -1.60 -12.90
CA ARG A 38 3.81 -1.15 -13.87
C ARG A 38 4.47 -1.04 -15.24
N VAL A 39 3.97 -1.82 -16.18
CA VAL A 39 4.27 -1.66 -17.62
C VAL A 39 3.27 -0.67 -18.19
N GLY A 40 3.71 0.19 -19.11
CA GLY A 40 2.98 1.38 -19.58
C GLY A 40 1.54 1.14 -20.03
N ARG A 41 1.29 1.12 -21.35
CA ARG A 41 -0.08 0.91 -21.86
C ARG A 41 -0.54 -0.54 -21.62
N ARG A 42 -1.77 -0.69 -21.13
CA ARG A 42 -2.47 -1.98 -21.00
C ARG A 42 -3.12 -2.33 -22.34
N GLY A 43 -2.95 -3.56 -22.81
CA GLY A 43 -3.58 -4.07 -24.00
C GLY A 43 -3.00 -5.41 -24.46
N PRO A 44 -3.56 -6.03 -25.51
CA PRO A 44 -3.12 -7.34 -26.00
C PRO A 44 -1.63 -7.37 -26.41
N ARG A 45 -1.09 -6.21 -26.83
CA ARG A 45 0.30 -6.06 -27.26
C ARG A 45 1.24 -5.56 -26.16
N THR A 46 0.78 -5.46 -24.91
CA THR A 46 1.65 -5.06 -23.80
C THR A 46 2.84 -6.01 -23.68
N ARG A 47 4.03 -5.43 -23.59
CA ARG A 47 5.30 -6.15 -23.46
C ARG A 47 5.85 -5.95 -22.06
N TYR A 48 6.10 -7.05 -21.38
CA TYR A 48 6.65 -7.11 -20.04
C TYR A 48 8.15 -7.36 -20.12
N PRO A 49 8.98 -6.56 -19.43
CA PRO A 49 10.41 -6.80 -19.42
C PRO A 49 10.75 -8.11 -18.68
N GLY A 50 11.87 -8.74 -19.03
CA GLY A 50 12.19 -10.08 -18.56
C GLY A 50 12.26 -10.27 -17.05
N TYR A 51 12.67 -9.24 -16.31
CA TYR A 51 12.70 -9.31 -14.85
C TYR A 51 11.30 -9.46 -14.20
N VAL A 52 10.21 -9.17 -14.92
CA VAL A 52 8.84 -9.47 -14.47
C VAL A 52 8.59 -10.98 -14.43
N ARG A 53 9.04 -11.69 -15.46
CA ARG A 53 9.01 -13.17 -15.50
C ARG A 53 9.82 -13.74 -14.33
N ASP A 54 11.02 -13.20 -14.11
CA ASP A 54 11.91 -13.72 -13.08
C ASP A 54 11.32 -13.50 -11.67
N ARG A 55 10.69 -12.35 -11.41
CA ARG A 55 9.92 -12.11 -10.17
C ARG A 55 8.75 -13.07 -10.00
N LEU A 56 8.01 -13.35 -11.07
CA LEU A 56 6.90 -14.31 -11.03
C LEU A 56 7.40 -15.72 -10.69
N LEU A 57 8.46 -16.19 -11.34
CA LEU A 57 9.06 -17.50 -11.04
C LEU A 57 9.57 -17.55 -9.60
N PHE A 58 10.17 -16.46 -9.10
CA PHE A 58 10.57 -16.36 -7.70
C PHE A 58 9.37 -16.48 -6.75
N ILE A 59 8.27 -15.74 -6.99
CA ILE A 59 7.05 -15.84 -6.16
C ILE A 59 6.55 -17.29 -6.15
N ARG A 60 6.52 -17.95 -7.30
CA ARG A 60 6.10 -19.35 -7.39
C ARG A 60 6.98 -20.26 -6.54
N SER A 61 8.31 -20.15 -6.66
CA SER A 61 9.24 -20.96 -5.86
C SER A 61 9.12 -20.70 -4.36
N VAL A 62 8.83 -19.45 -3.94
CA VAL A 62 8.54 -19.16 -2.53
C VAL A 62 7.25 -19.86 -2.09
N ARG A 63 6.17 -19.79 -2.88
CA ARG A 63 4.90 -20.48 -2.54
C ARG A 63 5.05 -21.99 -2.48
N GLU A 64 5.83 -22.58 -3.39
CA GLU A 64 6.16 -24.01 -3.37
C GLU A 64 6.95 -24.38 -2.09
N ALA A 65 7.91 -23.55 -1.68
CA ALA A 65 8.67 -23.75 -0.44
C ALA A 65 7.82 -23.56 0.84
N GLU A 66 6.87 -22.63 0.84
CA GLU A 66 5.88 -22.46 1.92
C GLU A 66 4.98 -23.69 2.04
N GLU A 67 4.50 -24.23 0.91
CA GLU A 67 3.65 -25.43 0.89
C GLU A 67 4.43 -26.67 1.38
N ALA A 68 5.72 -26.76 1.06
CA ALA A 68 6.62 -27.78 1.58
C ALA A 68 6.98 -27.58 3.07
N GLY A 69 6.64 -26.43 3.67
CA GLY A 69 6.99 -26.08 5.05
C GLY A 69 8.47 -25.74 5.26
N GLU A 70 9.21 -25.46 4.18
CA GLU A 70 10.62 -25.04 4.24
C GLU A 70 10.77 -23.57 4.64
N VAL A 71 9.76 -22.76 4.33
CA VAL A 71 9.73 -21.32 4.58
C VAL A 71 8.43 -20.96 5.29
N GLU A 72 8.50 -19.99 6.22
CA GLU A 72 7.31 -19.45 6.88
C GLU A 72 6.38 -18.76 5.87
N PRO A 73 5.05 -18.90 5.98
CA PRO A 73 4.10 -18.22 5.08
C PRO A 73 4.31 -16.70 5.03
N MET A 74 4.62 -16.18 3.85
CA MET A 74 4.96 -14.78 3.63
C MET A 74 3.79 -14.01 3.02
N SER A 75 3.54 -12.80 3.53
CA SER A 75 2.51 -11.92 2.97
C SER A 75 2.97 -11.29 1.64
N LEU A 76 2.02 -10.77 0.85
CA LEU A 76 2.37 -10.06 -0.39
C LEU A 76 3.14 -8.75 -0.13
N SER A 77 2.92 -8.13 1.03
CA SER A 77 3.65 -6.91 1.44
C SER A 77 5.11 -7.24 1.72
N ASP A 78 5.37 -8.35 2.42
CA ASP A 78 6.73 -8.79 2.75
C ASP A 78 7.48 -9.19 1.46
N LEU A 79 6.82 -9.90 0.54
CA LEU A 79 7.40 -10.21 -0.78
C LEU A 79 7.73 -8.94 -1.58
N ARG A 80 6.94 -7.88 -1.42
CA ARG A 80 7.23 -6.59 -2.08
C ARG A 80 8.45 -5.94 -1.46
N GLU A 81 8.51 -5.83 -0.14
CA GLU A 81 9.68 -5.28 0.57
C GLU A 81 10.94 -6.07 0.23
N LEU A 82 10.84 -7.40 0.18
CA LEU A 82 11.89 -8.30 -0.26
C LEU A 82 12.39 -7.92 -1.66
N PHE A 83 11.51 -7.68 -2.63
CA PHE A 83 11.91 -7.27 -3.98
C PHE A 83 12.52 -5.87 -4.09
N GLU A 84 12.24 -4.99 -3.13
CA GLU A 84 12.86 -3.66 -3.06
C GLU A 84 14.29 -3.75 -2.50
N GLN A 85 14.56 -4.72 -1.63
CA GLN A 85 15.87 -4.94 -1.00
C GLN A 85 16.76 -5.94 -1.76
N THR A 86 16.16 -6.87 -2.53
CA THR A 86 16.87 -7.98 -3.17
C THR A 86 17.52 -7.56 -4.49
N HIS A 87 18.77 -7.97 -4.69
CA HIS A 87 19.47 -7.75 -5.95
C HIS A 87 18.84 -8.56 -7.10
N PRO A 88 18.59 -7.98 -8.29
CA PRO A 88 17.94 -8.67 -9.41
C PRO A 88 18.61 -9.98 -9.85
N GLU A 89 19.94 -10.10 -9.65
CA GLU A 89 20.67 -11.34 -9.98
C GLU A 89 20.30 -12.52 -9.09
N LEU A 90 19.96 -12.30 -7.81
CA LEU A 90 19.50 -13.40 -6.93
C LEU A 90 18.14 -13.91 -7.39
N ILE A 91 17.23 -12.99 -7.74
CA ILE A 91 15.92 -13.31 -8.30
C ILE A 91 16.07 -14.13 -9.58
N ALA A 92 16.97 -13.72 -10.48
CA ALA A 92 17.24 -14.44 -11.72
C ALA A 92 17.83 -15.84 -11.47
N ARG A 93 18.70 -16.03 -10.46
CA ARG A 93 19.25 -17.36 -10.11
C ARG A 93 18.16 -18.32 -9.62
N VAL A 94 17.23 -17.84 -8.80
CA VAL A 94 16.07 -18.64 -8.36
C VAL A 94 15.15 -18.94 -9.55
N ALA A 95 14.87 -17.96 -10.39
CA ALA A 95 14.05 -18.13 -11.59
C ALA A 95 14.62 -19.15 -12.59
N ASP A 96 15.95 -19.23 -12.69
CA ASP A 96 16.66 -20.23 -13.50
C ASP A 96 16.87 -21.57 -12.76
N GLN A 97 16.25 -21.77 -11.58
CA GLN A 97 16.37 -22.95 -10.72
C GLN A 97 17.81 -23.31 -10.33
N ARG A 98 18.70 -22.31 -10.27
CA ARG A 98 20.10 -22.47 -9.84
C ARG A 98 20.28 -22.29 -8.34
N LEU A 99 19.26 -21.77 -7.67
CA LEU A 99 19.22 -21.53 -6.23
C LEU A 99 17.79 -21.81 -5.75
N SER A 100 17.63 -22.48 -4.61
CA SER A 100 16.31 -22.67 -4.02
C SER A 100 15.77 -21.34 -3.45
N ALA A 101 14.46 -21.22 -3.32
CA ALA A 101 13.85 -20.04 -2.69
C ALA A 101 14.25 -19.92 -1.22
N ALA A 102 14.31 -21.04 -0.49
CA ALA A 102 14.75 -21.08 0.90
C ALA A 102 16.19 -20.57 1.07
N ASP A 103 17.13 -21.04 0.24
CA ASP A 103 18.52 -20.57 0.27
C ASP A 103 18.64 -19.09 -0.08
N ALA A 104 17.84 -18.61 -1.03
CA ALA A 104 17.82 -17.20 -1.39
C ALA A 104 17.29 -16.33 -0.26
N LEU A 105 16.24 -16.77 0.44
CA LEU A 105 15.69 -16.07 1.60
C LEU A 105 16.66 -16.10 2.78
N GLN A 106 17.30 -17.24 3.05
CA GLN A 106 18.35 -17.33 4.08
C GLN A 106 19.52 -16.39 3.77
N ALA A 107 19.97 -16.33 2.52
CA ALA A 107 21.05 -15.44 2.09
C ALA A 107 20.71 -13.95 2.26
N LEU A 108 19.42 -13.60 2.24
CA LEU A 108 18.91 -12.24 2.49
C LEU A 108 18.71 -11.96 3.98
N ALA A 109 18.36 -12.98 4.77
CA ALA A 109 18.19 -12.88 6.21
C ALA A 109 19.52 -12.68 6.94
N GLU A 110 20.63 -13.21 6.41
CA GLU A 110 21.97 -13.02 6.96
C GLU A 110 22.43 -11.55 6.79
N PRO A 111 22.44 -10.72 7.85
CA PRO A 111 22.68 -9.27 7.77
C PRO A 111 24.13 -8.91 7.39
N GLY A 112 24.96 -9.89 7.02
CA GLY A 112 26.37 -9.71 6.65
C GLY A 112 26.70 -9.94 5.17
N ASN A 113 25.81 -10.56 4.37
CA ASN A 113 26.22 -11.13 3.08
C ASN A 113 26.06 -10.19 1.87
N VAL A 114 25.38 -9.04 2.04
CA VAL A 114 25.37 -7.96 1.02
C VAL A 114 26.56 -7.00 1.20
N ARG A 115 27.62 -7.43 1.90
CA ARG A 115 28.96 -6.90 1.64
C ARG A 115 29.43 -7.45 0.30
N SER A 116 28.87 -6.89 -0.77
CA SER A 116 29.50 -6.82 -2.07
C SER A 116 30.99 -6.62 -1.85
N ASP A 117 31.74 -7.52 -2.46
CA ASP A 117 33.17 -7.57 -2.70
C ASP A 117 33.77 -6.22 -3.15
N ARG A 118 33.74 -5.26 -2.23
CA ARG A 118 34.50 -4.02 -2.26
C ARG A 118 35.37 -4.08 -1.02
N SER A 119 36.40 -4.91 -1.10
CA SER A 119 37.56 -4.80 -0.22
C SER A 119 37.89 -3.31 -0.04
N PRO A 120 38.11 -2.83 1.19
CA PRO A 120 38.50 -1.44 1.45
C PRO A 120 39.76 -1.02 0.66
N GLU A 121 40.60 -1.98 0.25
CA GLU A 121 41.74 -1.72 -0.64
C GLU A 121 41.35 -1.26 -2.05
N SER A 122 40.23 -1.75 -2.59
CA SER A 122 39.75 -1.35 -3.92
C SER A 122 39.26 0.11 -3.94
N ARG A 123 38.80 0.64 -2.80
CA ARG A 123 38.48 2.07 -2.65
C ARG A 123 39.74 2.94 -2.62
N HIS A 124 40.83 2.46 -2.02
CA HIS A 124 42.10 3.18 -2.01
C HIS A 124 42.73 3.25 -3.42
N LEU A 125 42.73 2.14 -4.14
CA LEU A 125 43.29 2.06 -5.51
C LEU A 125 42.45 2.83 -6.54
N ALA A 126 41.12 2.85 -6.41
CA ALA A 126 40.26 3.67 -7.28
C ALA A 126 40.41 5.18 -7.00
N ARG A 127 40.66 5.56 -5.74
CA ARG A 127 40.91 6.96 -5.35
C ARG A 127 42.30 7.44 -5.81
N GLU A 128 43.32 6.57 -5.80
CA GLU A 128 44.62 6.86 -6.40
C GLU A 128 44.58 6.97 -7.93
N ARG A 129 43.84 6.09 -8.62
CA ARG A 129 43.66 6.19 -10.09
C ARG A 129 42.90 7.45 -10.51
N ALA A 130 41.88 7.87 -9.77
CA ALA A 130 41.15 9.11 -10.06
C ALA A 130 41.99 10.37 -9.86
N PHE A 131 42.96 10.35 -8.93
CA PHE A 131 43.88 11.47 -8.71
C PHE A 131 44.94 11.58 -9.82
N ARG A 132 45.48 10.45 -10.31
CA ARG A 132 46.44 10.44 -11.43
C ARG A 132 45.82 10.80 -12.79
N SER A 133 44.57 10.41 -13.06
CA SER A 133 43.91 10.76 -14.34
C SER A 133 43.52 12.24 -14.45
N ARG A 134 43.30 12.94 -13.33
CA ARG A 134 42.96 14.39 -13.36
C ARG A 134 44.15 15.29 -13.69
N ALA A 135 45.39 14.81 -13.54
CA ALA A 135 46.59 15.56 -13.91
C ALA A 135 46.88 15.56 -15.43
N SER A 136 46.27 14.65 -16.20
CA SER A 136 46.60 14.48 -17.64
C SER A 136 45.52 14.95 -18.62
N ALA A 137 44.32 15.32 -18.14
CA ALA A 137 43.16 15.60 -19.00
C ALA A 137 42.82 17.10 -19.19
N ARG A 138 43.77 18.02 -18.95
CA ARG A 138 43.60 19.47 -19.23
C ARG A 138 44.15 19.95 -20.59
N ARG A 139 44.57 19.05 -21.47
CA ARG A 139 44.85 19.38 -22.87
C ARG A 139 43.89 18.61 -23.78
N SER A 140 43.25 19.36 -24.67
CA SER A 140 42.44 18.91 -25.81
C SER A 140 40.95 18.78 -25.55
N VAL A 141 40.25 19.90 -25.75
CA VAL A 141 38.83 19.90 -26.17
C VAL A 141 38.82 20.45 -27.60
N PRO A 142 38.58 19.65 -28.64
CA PRO A 142 38.20 20.18 -29.93
C PRO A 142 36.69 20.45 -29.96
N ASN A 143 36.39 21.65 -30.44
CA ASN A 143 35.09 22.16 -30.84
C ASN A 143 34.54 21.33 -32.02
N LEU A 144 33.30 20.84 -31.93
CA LEU A 144 32.54 20.39 -33.10
C LEU A 144 31.10 20.86 -32.99
N GLU A 145 30.83 21.89 -33.78
CA GLU A 145 29.52 22.36 -34.19
C GLU A 145 28.87 21.41 -35.22
N ALA A 146 27.54 21.56 -35.31
CA ALA A 146 26.71 21.44 -36.51
C ALA A 146 26.24 20.04 -37.01
N GLY A 147 24.94 19.99 -37.30
CA GLY A 147 24.22 18.90 -38.00
C GLY A 147 22.93 18.54 -37.27
N SER A 148 21.84 19.31 -37.32
CA SER A 148 20.96 19.58 -38.48
C SER A 148 20.46 18.32 -39.19
N GLY A 149 19.18 18.01 -38.96
CA GLY A 149 18.27 17.53 -40.02
C GLY A 149 17.95 16.04 -40.00
N ARG A 150 16.63 15.79 -40.12
CA ARG A 150 15.91 14.57 -40.54
C ARG A 150 15.06 13.94 -39.44
N ASP A 151 13.86 13.47 -39.71
CA ASP A 151 12.97 13.56 -40.87
C ASP A 151 11.67 12.94 -40.34
N THR A 152 10.55 13.58 -40.61
CA THR A 152 9.21 13.20 -40.19
C THR A 152 8.74 11.99 -40.99
N GLY A 153 8.80 10.80 -40.40
CA GLY A 153 8.15 9.60 -40.92
C GLY A 153 6.72 9.51 -40.40
N GLU A 154 5.77 9.94 -41.24
CA GLU A 154 4.33 9.72 -41.09
C GLU A 154 4.01 8.23 -41.24
N ASP A 155 3.79 7.53 -40.13
CA ASP A 155 3.16 6.20 -40.15
C ASP A 155 1.65 6.37 -40.35
N GLN A 156 1.21 5.99 -41.56
CA GLN A 156 -0.17 5.90 -41.98
C GLN A 156 -0.96 4.96 -41.06
N TRP A 157 -1.94 5.54 -40.35
CA TRP A 157 -2.98 4.81 -39.66
C TRP A 157 -3.92 4.19 -40.70
N ILE A 158 -3.83 2.88 -40.86
CA ILE A 158 -4.81 2.08 -41.59
C ILE A 158 -6.00 1.88 -40.64
N GLU A 159 -7.13 2.53 -40.94
CA GLU A 159 -8.41 2.27 -40.31
C GLU A 159 -8.86 0.82 -40.63
N PRO A 160 -9.13 -0.03 -39.62
CA PRO A 160 -9.85 -1.27 -39.86
C PRO A 160 -11.35 -0.98 -39.92
N ASP A 161 -11.84 -1.16 -41.14
CA ASP A 161 -13.20 -1.40 -41.63
C ASP A 161 -14.24 -1.81 -40.56
N GLU A 162 -15.34 -1.06 -40.58
CA GLU A 162 -16.52 -1.24 -39.74
C GLU A 162 -17.29 -2.49 -40.17
N ALA A 163 -17.13 -3.59 -39.43
CA ALA A 163 -18.03 -4.73 -39.55
C ALA A 163 -19.26 -4.52 -38.65
N GLU A 164 -20.31 -3.94 -39.25
CA GLU A 164 -21.68 -4.02 -38.78
C GLU A 164 -22.13 -5.48 -38.56
N GLY A 165 -22.81 -5.76 -37.46
CA GLY A 165 -23.36 -7.08 -37.16
C GLY A 165 -24.28 -7.07 -35.93
N PRO A 166 -25.59 -7.37 -36.06
CA PRO A 166 -26.62 -6.91 -35.13
C PRO A 166 -27.06 -7.94 -34.08
N GLY A 167 -27.56 -7.40 -32.95
CA GLY A 167 -28.80 -7.86 -32.34
C GLY A 167 -28.74 -8.80 -31.13
N ARG A 168 -29.77 -8.62 -30.28
CA ARG A 168 -30.28 -9.46 -29.17
C ARG A 168 -29.63 -9.22 -27.81
N SER A 169 -30.35 -9.00 -26.72
CA SER A 169 -31.78 -8.77 -26.48
C SER A 169 -31.85 -8.06 -25.12
N ALA A 170 -32.70 -7.05 -25.03
CA ALA A 170 -33.13 -6.49 -23.76
C ALA A 170 -34.10 -7.47 -23.11
N GLU A 171 -33.75 -8.01 -21.94
CA GLU A 171 -34.70 -8.65 -21.05
C GLU A 171 -35.01 -7.70 -19.90
N SER A 172 -36.22 -7.16 -19.98
CA SER A 172 -36.94 -6.46 -18.92
C SER A 172 -37.45 -7.46 -17.89
N ILE A 173 -37.25 -7.18 -16.60
CA ILE A 173 -38.04 -7.74 -15.49
C ILE A 173 -38.17 -6.58 -14.47
N GLU A 174 -39.26 -5.82 -14.52
CA GLU A 174 -40.43 -5.90 -13.60
C GLU A 174 -39.97 -5.83 -12.13
N ALA A 175 -39.93 -4.65 -11.50
CA ALA A 175 -41.06 -3.89 -10.93
C ALA A 175 -41.92 -4.74 -9.97
N ASP A 176 -41.59 -4.66 -8.67
CA ASP A 176 -42.53 -4.96 -7.58
C ASP A 176 -42.16 -4.15 -6.33
N GLU A 177 -42.78 -2.98 -6.21
CA GLU A 177 -43.26 -2.39 -4.94
C GLU A 177 -44.77 -2.70 -4.89
N PRO A 178 -45.46 -2.87 -3.73
CA PRO A 178 -45.31 -2.02 -2.54
C PRO A 178 -45.55 -2.75 -1.18
N HIS A 179 -45.35 -2.06 -0.05
CA HIS A 179 -46.35 -2.00 1.02
C HIS A 179 -45.97 -0.99 2.11
N GLU A 180 -46.89 -0.05 2.34
CA GLU A 180 -47.00 0.85 3.47
C GLU A 180 -46.97 0.13 4.83
N ALA A 181 -46.51 0.81 5.88
CA ALA A 181 -47.36 1.16 7.03
C ALA A 181 -46.56 1.90 8.12
N ALA A 182 -46.99 3.14 8.35
CA ALA A 182 -47.25 3.75 9.65
C ALA A 182 -46.33 3.44 10.84
N TYR A 183 -45.56 4.44 11.28
CA TYR A 183 -45.52 4.82 12.70
C TYR A 183 -45.37 6.34 12.84
N LEU A 184 -46.53 6.99 12.98
CA LEU A 184 -46.71 8.32 13.55
C LEU A 184 -46.50 8.28 15.07
N ALA A 185 -46.39 9.49 15.64
CA ALA A 185 -46.34 9.85 17.06
C ALA A 185 -44.96 9.67 17.70
N GLY A 186 -44.31 10.68 18.25
CA GLY A 186 -44.81 11.96 18.75
C GLY A 186 -44.09 12.19 20.06
N MET A 187 -43.40 13.32 20.20
CA MET A 187 -43.06 13.94 21.51
C MET A 187 -42.17 15.18 21.30
N SER A 188 -42.84 16.32 21.27
CA SER A 188 -42.45 17.54 21.99
C SER A 188 -43.67 17.87 22.88
N PRO A 189 -43.58 18.56 24.04
CA PRO A 189 -42.81 19.80 24.20
C PRO A 189 -42.27 20.13 25.64
N GLU A 190 -41.47 21.20 25.70
CA GLU A 190 -41.47 22.34 26.67
C GLU A 190 -41.40 22.19 28.21
N PHE A 191 -41.02 23.34 28.82
CA PHE A 191 -41.01 23.77 30.23
C PHE A 191 -39.79 23.36 31.08
N ALA A 192 -39.23 24.17 31.99
CA ALA A 192 -39.40 25.56 32.42
C ALA A 192 -38.14 25.92 33.27
N ALA A 193 -37.52 27.09 33.11
CA ALA A 193 -37.60 28.28 33.98
C ALA A 193 -37.10 28.17 35.44
N GLY A 194 -36.20 29.10 35.82
CA GLY A 194 -35.99 29.64 37.18
C GLY A 194 -34.95 28.90 38.05
N SER A 195 -34.08 29.49 38.86
CA SER A 195 -33.83 30.86 39.36
C SER A 195 -32.44 30.83 40.10
N PRO A 196 -32.14 31.68 41.09
CA PRO A 196 -31.45 32.97 40.99
C PRO A 196 -30.05 32.96 41.65
N GLY A 197 -29.36 34.09 41.52
CA GLY A 197 -28.00 34.30 42.02
C GLY A 197 -27.83 34.30 43.54
N VAL A 198 -26.59 34.03 43.94
CA VAL A 198 -26.04 34.43 45.24
C VAL A 198 -24.67 35.05 44.96
N SER A 199 -24.60 36.35 45.17
CA SER A 199 -23.35 37.10 45.29
C SER A 199 -22.76 36.80 46.66
N GLU A 200 -21.52 36.32 46.71
CA GLU A 200 -20.71 36.41 47.92
C GLU A 200 -19.31 36.93 47.58
N SER A 201 -19.16 38.25 47.76
CA SER A 201 -17.88 38.94 47.78
C SER A 201 -17.15 38.62 49.08
N ARG A 202 -15.99 37.96 49.01
CA ARG A 202 -14.95 38.03 50.05
C ARG A 202 -13.57 38.20 49.42
N GLN A 203 -12.83 39.13 50.02
CA GLN A 203 -11.52 39.69 49.67
C GLN A 203 -10.39 38.65 49.53
N PRO A 204 -9.28 39.04 48.86
CA PRO A 204 -8.26 38.13 48.36
C PRO A 204 -7.26 37.74 49.46
N PRO A 205 -6.96 36.44 49.64
CA PRO A 205 -5.71 36.03 50.26
C PRO A 205 -4.57 36.14 49.23
N VAL A 206 -3.52 36.82 49.67
CA VAL A 206 -2.18 37.00 49.09
C VAL A 206 -1.79 35.86 48.13
N ALA A 207 -1.48 36.25 46.88
CA ALA A 207 -1.18 35.35 45.77
C ALA A 207 -0.01 34.41 46.10
N PRO A 208 -0.22 33.08 46.17
CA PRO A 208 0.87 32.15 45.94
C PRO A 208 1.42 32.40 44.51
N PRO A 209 2.72 32.14 44.26
CA PRO A 209 3.29 32.26 42.92
C PRO A 209 2.38 31.51 41.93
N PRO A 210 2.11 32.09 40.73
CA PRO A 210 1.26 31.45 39.75
C PRO A 210 1.76 30.02 39.59
N PRO A 211 0.91 28.99 39.77
CA PRO A 211 1.32 27.65 39.40
C PRO A 211 1.78 27.78 37.96
N GLU A 212 3.05 27.49 37.71
CA GLU A 212 3.56 27.36 36.35
C GLU A 212 2.50 26.56 35.60
N GLU A 213 1.83 27.20 34.64
CA GLU A 213 0.93 26.55 33.71
C GLU A 213 1.80 25.52 33.01
N ARG A 214 1.90 24.34 33.61
CA ARG A 214 2.36 23.15 32.93
C ARG A 214 1.35 23.01 31.82
N ASP A 215 1.75 23.42 30.61
CA ASP A 215 1.07 23.11 29.38
C ASP A 215 0.50 21.70 29.54
N PRO A 216 -0.83 21.52 29.49
CA PRO A 216 -1.42 20.20 29.64
C PRO A 216 -0.70 19.32 28.65
N THR A 217 0.00 18.31 29.17
CA THR A 217 0.79 17.38 28.38
C THR A 217 -0.01 17.01 27.13
N PRO A 218 0.64 17.02 25.95
CA PRO A 218 -0.05 16.85 24.68
C PRO A 218 -0.93 15.59 24.71
N PRO A 219 -1.97 15.51 23.87
CA PRO A 219 -3.05 14.50 23.89
C PRO A 219 -2.61 13.06 23.54
N GLU A 220 -1.37 12.71 23.83
CA GLU A 220 -0.74 11.41 23.67
C GLU A 220 -1.61 10.29 24.23
N GLY A 221 -2.29 10.52 25.36
CA GLY A 221 -3.22 9.55 25.95
C GLY A 221 -4.45 9.23 25.09
N LEU A 222 -4.97 10.17 24.29
CA LEU A 222 -6.11 9.88 23.40
C LEU A 222 -5.70 9.10 22.16
N ALA A 223 -4.54 9.44 21.59
CA ALA A 223 -4.00 8.74 20.43
C ALA A 223 -3.54 7.32 20.80
N ALA A 224 -2.85 7.16 21.94
CA ALA A 224 -2.45 5.87 22.47
C ALA A 224 -3.67 4.97 22.76
N ALA A 225 -4.67 5.49 23.47
CA ALA A 225 -5.88 4.72 23.77
C ALA A 225 -6.67 4.33 22.51
N LEU A 226 -6.72 5.19 21.48
CA LEU A 226 -7.30 4.83 20.20
C LEU A 226 -6.49 3.72 19.50
N SER A 227 -5.16 3.83 19.51
CA SER A 227 -4.28 2.83 18.91
C SER A 227 -4.47 1.46 19.56
N GLU A 228 -4.61 1.43 20.89
CA GLU A 228 -4.90 0.22 21.66
C GLU A 228 -6.25 -0.40 21.28
N GLU A 229 -7.33 0.42 21.24
CA GLU A 229 -8.67 -0.05 20.85
C GLU A 229 -8.72 -0.58 19.40
N LEU A 230 -8.03 0.07 18.45
CA LEU A 230 -7.95 -0.39 17.06
C LEU A 230 -7.15 -1.70 16.93
N SER A 231 -6.07 -1.84 17.70
CA SER A 231 -5.26 -3.06 17.72
C SER A 231 -6.05 -4.24 18.28
N GLU A 232 -6.82 -4.02 19.34
CA GLU A 232 -7.71 -5.03 19.93
C GLU A 232 -8.82 -5.45 18.93
N LEU A 233 -9.46 -4.49 18.24
CA LEU A 233 -10.44 -4.78 17.20
C LEU A 233 -9.84 -5.62 16.05
N GLN A 234 -8.63 -5.28 15.61
CA GLN A 234 -7.93 -6.01 14.56
C GLN A 234 -7.58 -7.44 15.00
N PHE A 235 -7.04 -7.59 16.21
CA PHE A 235 -6.69 -8.89 16.77
C PHE A 235 -7.91 -9.81 16.86
N ARG A 236 -9.04 -9.32 17.39
CA ARG A 236 -10.29 -10.10 17.47
C ARG A 236 -10.83 -10.50 16.11
N ALA A 237 -10.81 -9.58 15.13
CA ALA A 237 -11.25 -9.88 13.77
C ALA A 237 -10.39 -11.00 13.14
N GLN A 238 -9.07 -10.93 13.29
CA GLN A 238 -8.14 -11.94 12.77
C GLN A 238 -8.28 -13.30 13.48
N ASP A 239 -8.38 -13.31 14.81
CA ASP A 239 -8.55 -14.55 15.58
C ASP A 239 -9.86 -15.26 15.19
N ARG A 240 -10.97 -14.53 15.01
CA ARG A 240 -12.23 -15.13 14.54
C ARG A 240 -12.14 -15.69 13.13
N GLN A 241 -11.48 -14.97 12.23
CA GLN A 241 -11.26 -15.46 10.87
C GLN A 241 -10.51 -16.80 10.86
N ARG A 242 -9.53 -16.97 11.78
CA ARG A 242 -8.77 -18.22 11.92
C ARG A 242 -9.60 -19.35 12.54
N ARG A 243 -10.41 -19.06 13.56
CA ARG A 243 -11.14 -20.10 14.32
C ARG A 243 -12.40 -20.63 13.63
N LYS A 244 -13.06 -19.84 12.80
CA LYS A 244 -14.34 -20.22 12.17
C LYS A 244 -14.34 -19.92 10.67
N PRO A 245 -13.59 -20.69 9.85
CA PRO A 245 -13.68 -20.60 8.41
C PRO A 245 -15.11 -20.97 7.98
N GLY A 246 -15.87 -20.02 7.43
CA GLY A 246 -17.25 -20.21 7.00
C GLY A 246 -18.30 -19.39 7.76
N LEU A 247 -17.90 -18.56 8.73
CA LEU A 247 -18.81 -17.54 9.26
C LEU A 247 -19.19 -16.57 8.12
N THR A 248 -20.45 -16.19 8.02
CA THR A 248 -20.90 -15.23 7.01
C THR A 248 -20.18 -13.90 7.24
N GLU A 249 -19.62 -13.33 6.18
CA GLU A 249 -18.91 -12.07 6.25
C GLU A 249 -19.85 -10.95 6.70
N ARG A 250 -19.67 -10.46 7.93
CA ARG A 250 -20.44 -9.35 8.48
C ARG A 250 -19.56 -8.11 8.59
N TRP A 251 -20.12 -6.99 8.13
CA TRP A 251 -19.52 -5.66 8.21
C TRP A 251 -20.27 -4.84 9.25
N MET A 252 -19.53 -4.20 10.16
CA MET A 252 -20.09 -3.18 11.05
C MET A 252 -19.47 -1.82 10.72
N ARG A 253 -20.33 -0.79 10.69
CA ARG A 253 -19.95 0.56 10.27
C ARG A 253 -20.42 1.58 11.31
N VAL A 254 -19.48 2.39 11.81
CA VAL A 254 -19.75 3.52 12.69
C VAL A 254 -19.43 4.82 11.96
N LYS A 255 -20.40 5.73 11.87
CA LYS A 255 -20.19 7.05 11.27
C LYS A 255 -19.38 7.93 12.21
N ILE A 256 -18.27 8.48 11.74
CA ILE A 256 -17.40 9.36 12.53
C ILE A 256 -17.76 10.82 12.26
N SER A 257 -17.87 11.19 10.99
CA SER A 257 -18.31 12.50 10.47
C SER A 257 -19.18 12.28 9.22
N PRO A 258 -19.74 13.35 8.58
CA PRO A 258 -20.53 13.19 7.36
C PRO A 258 -19.80 12.43 6.24
N ASP A 259 -18.49 12.71 6.11
CA ASP A 259 -17.66 12.16 5.02
C ASP A 259 -16.78 10.98 5.44
N ILE A 260 -16.70 10.68 6.75
CA ILE A 260 -15.79 9.67 7.29
C ILE A 260 -16.58 8.64 8.10
N ALA A 261 -16.38 7.35 7.79
CA ALA A 261 -16.92 6.24 8.55
C ALA A 261 -15.84 5.18 8.81
N LEU A 262 -15.92 4.52 9.95
CA LEU A 262 -15.06 3.40 10.33
C LEU A 262 -15.85 2.12 10.04
N SER A 263 -15.30 1.26 9.20
CA SER A 263 -15.87 -0.05 8.88
C SER A 263 -14.91 -1.14 9.29
N VAL A 264 -15.39 -2.13 10.04
CA VAL A 264 -14.61 -3.30 10.44
C VAL A 264 -15.33 -4.56 10.01
N ARG A 265 -14.57 -5.49 9.44
CA ARG A 265 -15.03 -6.79 8.95
C ARG A 265 -14.80 -7.86 10.02
N TRP A 266 -15.61 -8.92 10.02
CA TRP A 266 -15.49 -10.05 10.96
C TRP A 266 -15.76 -9.72 12.43
N ILE A 267 -16.53 -8.66 12.66
CA ILE A 267 -16.90 -8.20 13.98
C ILE A 267 -18.35 -8.64 14.31
N THR A 268 -18.56 -9.12 15.53
CA THR A 268 -19.87 -9.56 16.05
C THR A 268 -20.49 -8.45 16.89
N ASP A 269 -21.77 -8.58 17.24
CA ASP A 269 -22.48 -7.60 18.08
C ASP A 269 -21.80 -7.41 19.46
N GLU A 270 -21.01 -8.39 19.92
CA GLU A 270 -20.22 -8.32 21.15
C GLU A 270 -19.11 -7.25 21.10
N ASP A 271 -18.58 -6.92 19.92
CA ASP A 271 -17.54 -5.88 19.78
C ASP A 271 -18.12 -4.51 19.43
N ALA A 272 -19.44 -4.38 19.28
CA ALA A 272 -20.10 -3.10 19.02
C ALA A 272 -19.67 -1.99 20.01
N PRO A 273 -19.57 -2.25 21.34
CA PRO A 273 -19.15 -1.22 22.29
C PRO A 273 -17.71 -0.74 22.07
N LEU A 274 -16.81 -1.64 21.65
CA LEU A 274 -15.41 -1.33 21.38
C LEU A 274 -15.28 -0.49 20.10
N LEU A 275 -16.02 -0.87 19.05
CA LEU A 275 -16.10 -0.11 17.80
C LEU A 275 -16.68 1.30 18.02
N ASP A 276 -17.71 1.42 18.86
CA ASP A 276 -18.30 2.71 19.24
C ASP A 276 -17.35 3.57 20.09
N SER A 277 -16.54 2.96 20.96
CA SER A 277 -15.49 3.66 21.71
C SER A 277 -14.45 4.26 20.76
N ALA A 278 -13.92 3.44 19.84
CA ALA A 278 -12.95 3.86 18.85
C ALA A 278 -13.52 4.97 17.95
N GLY A 279 -14.76 4.83 17.49
CA GLY A 279 -15.46 5.85 16.71
C GLY A 279 -15.62 7.18 17.45
N ARG A 280 -15.97 7.15 18.74
CA ARG A 280 -16.07 8.36 19.58
C ARG A 280 -14.71 9.03 19.77
N ARG A 281 -13.63 8.27 19.97
CA ARG A 281 -12.27 8.83 20.09
C ARG A 281 -11.79 9.45 18.78
N LEU A 282 -12.00 8.77 17.65
CA LEU A 282 -11.64 9.30 16.34
C LEU A 282 -12.39 10.61 16.05
N ARG A 283 -13.69 10.67 16.38
CA ARG A 283 -14.50 11.89 16.25
C ARG A 283 -13.92 13.05 17.05
N ARG A 284 -13.47 12.81 18.30
CA ARG A 284 -12.81 13.84 19.13
C ARG A 284 -11.49 14.32 18.54
N LEU A 285 -10.68 13.42 17.98
CA LEU A 285 -9.39 13.76 17.37
C LEU A 285 -9.58 14.61 16.10
N ILE A 286 -10.50 14.21 15.23
CA ILE A 286 -10.80 14.94 13.98
C ILE A 286 -11.41 16.32 14.29
N GLY A 287 -12.37 16.39 15.23
CA GLY A 287 -12.99 17.66 15.62
C GLY A 287 -12.00 18.70 16.14
N ARG A 288 -10.92 18.27 16.80
CA ARG A 288 -9.85 19.17 17.27
C ARG A 288 -8.99 19.71 16.14
N GLN A 289 -8.67 18.90 15.13
CA GLN A 289 -7.86 19.35 14.00
C GLN A 289 -8.61 20.36 13.13
N GLY A 290 -9.91 20.17 12.93
CA GLY A 290 -10.76 21.15 12.21
C GLY A 290 -10.72 22.53 12.85
N ASN A 291 -10.71 22.62 14.18
CA ASN A 291 -10.68 23.90 14.89
C ASN A 291 -9.32 24.63 14.81
N ARG A 292 -8.23 23.92 14.50
CA ARG A 292 -6.89 24.53 14.34
C ARG A 292 -6.66 25.16 12.97
N ARG A 293 -7.43 24.79 11.94
CA ARG A 293 -7.27 25.34 10.58
C ARG A 293 -8.01 26.67 10.36
N ASN A 294 -8.93 27.03 11.27
CA ASN A 294 -9.74 28.25 11.17
C ASN A 294 -9.24 29.39 12.10
N ARG A 295 -8.07 29.25 12.72
CA ARG A 295 -7.36 30.29 13.46
C ARG A 295 -6.10 30.68 12.70
#